data_AF-A0A645DA61-F1
#
_entry.id   AF-A0A645DA61-F1
#
_cell.length_a   1.000
_cell.length_b   1.000
_cell.length_c   1.000
_cell.angle_alpha   90.00
_cell.angle_beta   90.00
_cell.angle_gamma   90.00
#
_symmetry.space_group_name_H-M   'P 1'
#
loop_
_entity.id
_entity.type
_entity.pdbx_description
1 polymer ?
#
loop_
_entity_poly.entity_id
_entity_poly.type
_entity_poly.pdbx_seq_one_letter_code
_entity_poly.pdbx_strand_id
1 'polypeptide(L)'
;MLVIAIAQAFQYTWLAKHRKEKCKIAELCGITVKVRSDLHDKVKAEQELLQQTMNQYIEMILTEHFNPKIIEKGGTDMNSNNRTLAFQVSEELFQRVKNYFAKHPKLKQREFVVGLIEQELDRFEAQEVQKEQAEVAPESGDATGDGSADE
;
A
#
# COMPACT_ATOMS: atom_id res chain seq x y z
N MET A 1 -23.06 53.23 62.49
CA MET A 1 -22.28 52.11 61.94
C MET A 1 -22.82 50.81 62.52
N LEU A 2 -23.53 50.03 61.72
CA LEU A 2 -23.72 48.60 61.97
C LEU A 2 -23.92 47.94 60.60
N VAL A 3 -22.88 47.22 60.17
CA VAL A 3 -22.78 46.54 58.88
C VAL A 3 -23.48 45.19 59.03
N ILE A 4 -24.68 45.05 58.49
CA ILE A 4 -25.37 43.76 58.44
C ILE A 4 -24.99 43.11 57.11
N ALA A 5 -24.09 42.13 57.19
CA ALA A 5 -23.66 41.31 56.07
C ALA A 5 -24.84 40.49 55.53
N ILE A 6 -25.29 40.82 54.32
CA ILE A 6 -26.22 39.97 53.57
C ILE A 6 -25.42 38.77 53.07
N ALA A 7 -25.48 37.67 53.81
CA ALA A 7 -25.03 36.37 53.34
C ALA A 7 -25.97 35.91 52.21
N GLN A 8 -25.64 36.29 50.97
CA GLN A 8 -26.33 35.79 49.79
C GLN A 8 -26.10 34.29 49.68
N ALA A 9 -27.20 33.54 49.70
CA ALA A 9 -27.23 32.12 49.41
C ALA A 9 -26.76 31.86 47.98
N PHE A 10 -25.47 31.55 47.82
CA PHE A 10 -24.96 30.97 46.60
C PHE A 10 -25.02 29.44 46.73
N GLN A 11 -26.20 28.91 46.41
CA GLN A 11 -26.39 27.50 46.12
C GLN A 11 -25.59 27.14 44.86
N TYR A 12 -24.29 26.89 45.00
CA TYR A 12 -23.51 26.23 43.96
C TYR A 12 -23.79 24.73 44.03
N THR A 13 -24.93 24.30 43.50
CA THR A 13 -25.06 22.92 43.02
C THR A 13 -24.21 22.80 41.77
N TRP A 14 -22.90 22.59 41.96
CA TRP A 14 -22.02 22.17 40.89
C TRP A 14 -22.39 20.72 40.56
N LEU A 15 -23.37 20.55 39.66
CA LEU A 15 -23.65 19.28 39.01
C LEU A 15 -22.44 18.96 38.12
N ALA A 16 -21.47 18.28 38.71
CA ALA A 16 -20.39 17.59 38.03
C ALA A 16 -21.00 16.52 37.12
N LYS A 17 -21.45 16.91 35.93
CA LYS A 17 -21.83 15.97 34.88
C LYS A 17 -20.55 15.39 34.30
N HIS A 18 -19.85 14.56 35.09
CA HIS A 18 -18.92 13.59 34.56
C HIS A 18 -19.75 12.59 33.74
N ARG A 19 -19.98 12.95 32.48
CA ARG A 19 -20.26 12.00 31.42
C ARG A 19 -19.04 11.07 31.43
N LYS A 20 -19.16 9.92 32.11
CA LYS A 20 -18.24 8.79 31.95
C LYS A 20 -18.33 8.41 30.48
N GLU A 21 -17.49 9.03 29.67
CA GLU A 21 -17.06 8.43 28.43
C GLU A 21 -16.49 7.08 28.88
N LYS A 22 -17.17 6.00 28.49
CA LYS A 22 -16.62 4.67 28.67
C LYS A 22 -15.36 4.66 27.82
N CYS A 23 -14.21 4.98 28.41
CA CYS A 23 -12.95 4.44 27.93
C CYS A 23 -13.20 2.94 27.92
N LYS A 24 -13.48 2.39 26.74
CA LYS A 24 -13.34 0.96 26.51
C LYS A 24 -11.87 0.71 26.75
N ILE A 25 -11.51 0.43 28.01
CA ILE A 25 -10.21 -0.11 28.34
C ILE A 25 -10.21 -1.42 27.57
N ALA A 26 -9.49 -1.45 26.45
CA ALA A 26 -9.24 -2.69 25.76
C ALA A 26 -8.68 -3.65 26.81
N GLU A 27 -9.25 -4.86 26.90
CA GLU A 27 -8.76 -5.86 27.85
C GLU A 27 -7.31 -6.16 27.50
N LEU A 28 -6.37 -5.65 28.30
CA LEU A 28 -4.94 -5.85 28.09
C LEU A 28 -4.52 -7.18 28.72
N CYS A 29 -4.05 -8.11 27.89
CA CYS A 29 -3.42 -9.34 28.35
C CYS A 29 -1.90 -9.14 28.43
N GLY A 30 -1.28 -9.58 29.53
CA GLY A 30 0.18 -9.55 29.69
C GLY A 30 0.87 -10.65 28.89
N ILE A 31 2.03 -10.34 28.31
CA ILE A 31 2.92 -11.30 27.63
C ILE A 31 4.26 -11.32 28.38
N THR A 32 4.83 -12.50 28.63
CA THR A 32 6.14 -12.65 29.29
C THR A 32 6.99 -13.66 28.54
N VAL A 33 8.11 -13.22 27.96
CA VAL A 33 9.02 -14.05 27.16
C VAL A 33 10.46 -13.61 27.41
N LYS A 34 11.42 -14.55 27.32
CA LYS A 34 12.87 -14.24 27.38
C LYS A 34 13.37 -13.87 25.99
N VAL A 35 14.06 -12.73 25.87
CA VAL A 35 14.65 -12.21 24.63
C VAL A 35 16.18 -12.24 24.74
N ARG A 36 16.90 -12.40 23.63
CA ARG A 36 18.37 -12.33 23.61
C ARG A 36 18.84 -10.92 24.05
N SER A 37 19.94 -10.85 24.80
CA SER A 37 20.47 -9.60 25.37
C SER A 37 20.63 -8.51 24.31
N ASP A 38 21.28 -8.83 23.19
CA ASP A 38 21.55 -7.87 22.10
C ASP A 38 20.28 -7.24 21.52
N LEU A 39 19.18 -8.00 21.48
CA LEU A 39 17.90 -7.50 20.95
C LEU A 39 17.15 -6.70 22.02
N HIS A 40 17.24 -7.12 23.28
CA HIS A 40 16.70 -6.38 24.41
C HIS A 40 17.31 -4.96 24.49
N ASP A 41 18.63 -4.85 24.31
CA ASP A 41 19.32 -3.56 24.39
C ASP A 41 18.93 -2.62 23.23
N LYS A 42 18.73 -3.17 22.02
CA LYS A 42 18.22 -2.41 20.86
C LYS A 42 16.79 -1.90 21.09
N VAL A 43 15.90 -2.77 21.57
CA VAL A 43 14.51 -2.43 21.91
C VAL A 43 14.47 -1.32 22.95
N LYS A 44 15.31 -1.41 23.98
CA LYS A 44 15.40 -0.39 25.02
C LYS A 44 15.90 0.95 24.48
N ALA A 45 16.95 0.95 23.66
CA ALA A 45 17.48 2.17 23.05
C ALA A 45 16.45 2.87 22.14
N GLU A 46 15.71 2.11 21.33
CA GLU A 46 14.68 2.65 20.45
C GLU A 46 13.46 3.15 21.23
N GLN A 47 13.04 2.43 22.27
CA GLN A 47 11.96 2.85 23.17
C GLN A 47 12.30 4.17 23.91
N GLU A 48 13.54 4.35 24.37
CA GLU A 48 14.01 5.59 24.97
C GLU A 48 14.07 6.74 23.96
N LEU A 49 14.50 6.47 22.73
CA LEU A 49 14.53 7.45 21.62
C LEU A 49 13.12 7.94 21.28
N LEU A 50 12.14 7.04 21.20
CA LEU A 50 10.75 7.35 20.91
C LEU A 50 9.98 7.92 22.12
N GLN A 51 10.60 7.93 23.31
CA GLN A 51 10.00 8.40 24.57
C GLN A 51 8.65 7.74 24.89
N GLN A 52 8.47 6.48 24.49
CA GLN A 52 7.25 5.72 24.74
C GLN A 52 7.42 4.76 25.91
N THR A 53 6.32 4.32 26.51
CA THR A 53 6.38 3.24 27.51
C THR A 53 6.64 1.90 26.81
N MET A 54 7.31 0.96 27.49
CA MET A 54 7.58 -0.37 26.92
C MET A 54 6.32 -1.07 26.41
N ASN A 55 5.20 -0.93 27.13
CA ASN A 55 3.91 -1.49 26.71
C ASN A 55 3.43 -0.91 25.36
N GLN A 56 3.52 0.41 25.18
CA GLN A 56 3.14 1.07 23.92
C GLN A 56 4.04 0.64 22.76
N TYR A 57 5.34 0.54 22.99
CA TYR A 57 6.30 0.12 21.97
C TYR A 57 6.07 -1.34 21.55
N ILE A 58 5.85 -2.24 22.50
CA ILE A 58 5.53 -3.65 22.20
C ILE A 58 4.17 -3.78 21.51
N GLU A 59 3.15 -3.04 21.94
CA GLU A 59 1.84 -3.02 21.29
C GLU A 59 1.92 -2.53 19.85
N MET A 60 2.72 -1.49 19.57
CA MET A 60 2.99 -1.00 18.22
C MET A 60 3.62 -2.07 17.33
N ILE A 61 4.69 -2.72 17.79
CA ILE A 61 5.37 -3.79 17.05
C ILE A 61 4.44 -4.96 16.78
N LEU A 62 3.71 -5.43 17.81
CA LEU A 62 2.79 -6.55 17.66
C LEU A 62 1.64 -6.20 16.72
N THR A 63 1.12 -4.98 16.81
CA THR A 63 0.08 -4.49 15.89
C THR A 63 0.62 -4.47 14.46
N GLU A 64 1.81 -3.93 14.22
CA GLU A 64 2.45 -3.94 12.90
C GLU A 64 2.66 -5.37 12.37
N HIS A 65 3.12 -6.29 13.22
CA HIS A 65 3.40 -7.67 12.85
C HIS A 65 2.15 -8.49 12.51
N PHE A 66 1.03 -8.27 13.21
CA PHE A 66 -0.20 -9.03 13.02
C PHE A 66 -1.23 -8.35 12.11
N ASN A 67 -0.96 -7.12 11.65
CA ASN A 67 -1.85 -6.43 10.72
C ASN A 67 -1.38 -6.71 9.28
N PRO A 68 -2.06 -7.59 8.52
CA PRO A 68 -1.64 -7.96 7.16
C PRO A 68 -1.60 -6.76 6.19
N LYS A 69 -2.30 -5.66 6.50
CA LYS A 69 -2.25 -4.40 5.76
C LYS A 69 -0.98 -3.58 5.99
N ILE A 70 -0.21 -3.87 7.05
CA ILE A 70 1.05 -3.20 7.39
C ILE A 70 2.26 -4.07 7.07
N ILE A 71 2.15 -5.40 6.99
CA ILE A 71 3.26 -6.23 6.45
C ILE A 71 3.56 -5.86 4.97
N GLU A 72 2.57 -5.39 4.21
CA GLU A 72 2.78 -4.78 2.89
C GLU A 72 3.32 -3.33 2.93
N LYS A 73 3.40 -2.68 4.11
CA LYS A 73 3.75 -1.26 4.30
C LYS A 73 4.87 -0.98 5.32
N GLY A 74 5.36 -1.97 6.04
CA GLY A 74 6.26 -1.86 7.20
C GLY A 74 7.73 -1.96 6.81
N GLY A 75 8.14 -1.15 5.85
CA GLY A 75 9.52 -1.02 5.40
C GLY A 75 9.65 0.26 4.60
N THR A 76 10.01 1.34 5.29
CA THR A 76 10.54 2.61 4.76
C THR A 76 10.08 2.97 3.34
N ASP A 77 9.02 3.75 3.18
CA ASP A 77 8.77 4.54 1.96
C ASP A 77 9.12 3.86 0.60
N MET A 78 8.82 2.57 0.42
CA MET A 78 8.88 1.91 -0.89
C MET A 78 7.52 1.98 -1.60
N ASN A 79 6.92 3.19 -1.63
CA ASN A 79 6.02 3.57 -2.73
C ASN A 79 6.83 3.84 -4.04
N SER A 80 8.06 3.33 -4.14
CA SER A 80 9.05 3.69 -5.15
C SER A 80 9.05 2.82 -6.40
N ASN A 81 8.04 1.97 -6.63
CA ASN A 81 7.88 1.29 -7.92
C ASN A 81 6.79 1.91 -8.80
N ASN A 82 6.13 2.97 -8.34
CA ASN A 82 5.29 3.79 -9.20
C ASN A 82 6.16 4.90 -9.80
N ARG A 83 6.59 4.73 -11.06
CA ARG A 83 7.19 5.83 -11.84
C ARG A 83 6.07 6.61 -12.53
N THR A 84 6.05 7.94 -12.35
CA THR A 84 5.06 8.81 -12.99
C THR A 84 5.41 9.02 -14.47
N LEU A 85 4.49 8.65 -15.36
CA LEU A 85 4.54 9.02 -16.78
C LEU A 85 3.67 10.25 -17.01
N ALA A 86 4.28 11.37 -17.39
CA ALA A 86 3.58 12.62 -17.69
C ALA A 86 3.66 12.92 -19.20
N PHE A 87 2.52 13.27 -19.79
CA PHE A 87 2.40 13.59 -21.22
C PHE A 87 1.74 14.95 -21.40
N GLN A 88 2.28 15.73 -22.35
CA GLN A 88 1.57 16.87 -22.90
C GLN A 88 0.72 16.39 -24.08
N VAL A 89 -0.57 16.68 -24.06
CA VAL A 89 -1.51 16.34 -25.12
C VAL A 89 -2.15 17.61 -25.67
N SER A 90 -2.67 17.55 -26.90
CA SER A 90 -3.44 18.66 -27.46
C SER A 90 -4.76 18.85 -26.71
N GLU A 91 -5.26 20.09 -26.71
CA GLU A 91 -6.53 20.45 -26.07
C GLU A 91 -7.70 19.65 -26.66
N GLU A 92 -7.70 19.44 -27.97
CA GLU A 92 -8.73 18.66 -28.65
C GLU A 92 -8.80 17.22 -28.14
N LEU A 93 -7.64 16.57 -27.98
CA LEU A 93 -7.56 15.21 -27.46
C LEU A 93 -8.02 15.15 -26.00
N PHE A 94 -7.61 16.14 -25.20
CA PHE A 94 -8.02 16.23 -23.80
C PHE A 94 -9.54 16.33 -23.65
N GLN A 95 -10.19 17.21 -24.42
CA GLN A 95 -11.66 17.34 -24.38
C GLN A 95 -12.37 16.07 -24.85
N ARG A 96 -11.84 15.39 -25.88
CA ARG A 96 -12.40 14.11 -26.35
C ARG A 96 -12.32 13.03 -25.28
N VAL A 97 -11.18 12.91 -24.60
CA VAL A 97 -10.98 11.97 -23.49
C VAL A 97 -11.91 12.30 -22.32
N LYS A 98 -12.07 13.58 -21.98
CA LYS A 98 -13.00 14.02 -20.94
C LYS A 98 -14.45 13.65 -21.26
N ASN A 99 -14.89 13.86 -22.50
CA ASN A 99 -16.23 13.48 -22.96
C ASN A 99 -16.45 11.97 -22.91
N TYR A 100 -15.40 11.18 -23.14
CA TYR A 100 -15.46 9.72 -22.98
C TYR A 100 -15.67 9.32 -21.52
N PHE A 101 -14.91 9.88 -20.57
CA PHE A 101 -15.11 9.60 -19.14
C PHE A 101 -16.48 10.05 -18.62
N ALA A 102 -17.03 11.14 -19.15
CA ALA A 102 -18.38 11.58 -18.80
C ALA A 102 -19.47 10.55 -19.17
N LYS A 103 -19.28 9.78 -20.26
CA LYS A 103 -20.18 8.71 -20.68
C LYS A 103 -19.93 7.39 -19.92
N HIS A 104 -18.73 7.23 -19.34
CA HIS A 104 -18.30 6.03 -18.62
C HIS A 104 -17.91 6.35 -17.17
N PRO A 105 -18.87 6.69 -16.29
CA PRO A 105 -18.60 7.20 -14.94
C PRO A 105 -17.93 6.20 -13.99
N LYS A 106 -17.90 4.91 -14.35
CA LYS A 106 -17.27 3.85 -13.56
C LYS A 106 -15.78 3.68 -13.86
N LEU A 107 -15.26 4.30 -14.93
CA LEU A 107 -13.90 4.10 -15.41
C LEU A 107 -12.98 5.20 -14.85
N LYS A 108 -11.90 4.83 -14.16
CA LYS A 108 -10.90 5.81 -13.69
C LYS A 108 -9.89 6.13 -14.78
N GLN A 109 -9.44 7.38 -14.85
CA GLN A 109 -8.44 7.82 -15.84
C GLN A 109 -7.14 7.01 -15.77
N ARG A 110 -6.63 6.73 -14.57
CA ARG A 110 -5.46 5.87 -14.37
C ARG A 110 -5.69 4.46 -14.95
N GLU A 111 -6.81 3.84 -14.63
CA GLU A 111 -7.13 2.47 -15.06
C GLU A 111 -7.28 2.39 -16.58
N PHE A 112 -7.87 3.42 -17.20
CA PHE A 112 -7.95 3.53 -18.66
C PHE A 112 -6.56 3.59 -19.32
N VAL A 113 -5.67 4.43 -18.81
CA VAL A 113 -4.32 4.58 -19.38
C VAL A 113 -3.48 3.32 -19.16
N VAL A 114 -3.52 2.74 -17.96
CA VAL A 114 -2.80 1.50 -17.65
C VAL A 114 -3.29 0.35 -18.53
N GLY A 115 -4.61 0.18 -18.68
CA GLY A 115 -5.17 -0.88 -19.52
C GLY A 115 -4.83 -0.74 -21.00
N LEU A 116 -4.72 0.48 -21.53
CA LEU A 116 -4.25 0.70 -22.91
C LEU A 116 -2.80 0.25 -23.10
N ILE A 117 -1.94 0.48 -22.11
CA ILE A 117 -0.52 0.12 -22.15
C ILE A 117 -0.37 -1.40 -22.05
N GLU A 118 -1.00 -2.03 -21.06
CA GLU A 118 -0.96 -3.49 -20.87
C GLU A 118 -1.44 -4.22 -22.12
N GLN A 119 -2.56 -3.78 -22.70
CA GLN A 119 -3.11 -4.40 -23.90
C GLN A 119 -2.18 -4.29 -25.12
N GLU A 120 -1.44 -3.19 -25.27
CA GLU A 120 -0.47 -3.03 -26.37
C GLU A 120 0.78 -3.87 -26.14
N LEU A 121 1.26 -3.97 -24.89
CA LEU A 121 2.39 -4.83 -24.53
C LEU A 121 2.05 -6.31 -24.74
N ASP A 122 0.89 -6.77 -24.28
CA ASP A 122 0.42 -8.15 -24.48
C ASP A 122 0.36 -8.50 -25.97
N ARG A 123 -0.12 -7.56 -26.81
CA ARG A 123 -0.15 -7.74 -28.27
C ARG A 123 1.25 -7.87 -28.86
N PHE A 124 2.22 -7.11 -28.37
CA PHE A 124 3.59 -7.14 -28.84
C PHE A 124 4.28 -8.46 -28.42
N GLU A 125 4.19 -8.83 -27.14
CA GLU A 125 4.77 -10.07 -26.62
C GLU A 125 4.19 -11.31 -27.29
N ALA A 126 2.88 -11.35 -27.54
CA ALA A 126 2.24 -12.46 -28.25
C ALA A 126 2.69 -12.59 -29.72
N GLN A 127 3.12 -11.50 -30.36
CA GLN A 127 3.66 -11.52 -31.71
C GLN A 127 5.13 -11.96 -31.73
N GLU A 128 5.93 -11.55 -30.73
CA GLU A 128 7.33 -11.96 -30.61
C GLU A 128 7.47 -13.47 -30.33
N VAL A 129 6.63 -14.03 -29.44
CA VAL A 129 6.61 -15.49 -29.16
C VAL A 129 6.25 -16.32 -30.40
N GLN A 130 5.36 -15.81 -31.25
CA GLN A 130 5.01 -16.46 -32.52
C GLN A 130 6.15 -16.38 -33.55
N LYS A 131 6.97 -15.33 -33.49
CA LYS A 131 8.12 -15.15 -34.36
C LYS A 131 9.27 -16.07 -33.97
N GLU A 132 9.51 -16.26 -32.67
CA GLU A 132 10.52 -17.19 -32.14
C GLU A 132 10.14 -18.67 -32.33
N GLN A 133 8.84 -19.01 -32.29
CA GLN A 133 8.38 -20.37 -32.59
C GLN A 133 8.37 -20.72 -34.08
N ALA A 134 8.44 -19.74 -34.98
CA ALA A 134 8.59 -19.97 -36.42
C ALA A 134 10.04 -20.28 -36.84
N GLU A 135 11.04 -20.04 -35.96
CA GLU A 135 12.45 -20.29 -36.27
C GLU A 135 12.99 -21.62 -35.71
N VAL A 136 12.19 -22.38 -34.96
CA VAL A 136 12.64 -23.63 -34.31
C VAL A 136 11.63 -24.78 -34.48
N ALA A 137 11.58 -25.39 -35.68
CA ALA A 137 11.33 -26.83 -35.94
C ALA A 137 11.14 -27.13 -37.44
N PRO A 138 11.50 -28.31 -37.95
CA PRO A 138 12.82 -28.97 -37.91
C PRO A 138 13.33 -29.28 -39.35
N GLU A 139 14.65 -29.26 -39.56
CA GLU A 139 15.24 -30.03 -40.67
C GLU A 139 15.13 -31.51 -40.32
N SER A 140 14.24 -32.23 -41.02
CA SER A 140 14.22 -33.69 -41.03
C SER A 140 14.05 -34.19 -42.46
N GLY A 141 14.88 -35.20 -42.80
CA GLY A 141 15.20 -35.78 -44.11
C GLY A 141 14.04 -36.09 -45.06
N ASP A 142 14.29 -36.49 -46.30
CA ASP A 142 15.19 -37.57 -46.71
C ASP A 142 15.37 -37.57 -48.25
N ALA A 143 16.35 -38.35 -48.68
CA ALA A 143 17.04 -38.60 -49.93
C ALA A 143 16.25 -38.85 -51.23
N THR A 144 16.97 -38.72 -52.37
CA THR A 144 17.39 -39.82 -53.28
C THR A 144 17.36 -39.40 -54.76
N GLY A 145 18.41 -39.73 -55.52
CA GLY A 145 18.43 -39.78 -57.01
C GLY A 145 19.66 -39.09 -57.60
N ASP A 146 20.80 -39.75 -57.75
CA ASP A 146 21.20 -40.65 -58.85
C ASP A 146 21.75 -39.94 -60.11
N GLY A 147 22.98 -40.34 -60.51
CA GLY A 147 23.49 -40.37 -61.88
C GLY A 147 24.04 -39.09 -62.53
N SER A 148 25.37 -39.01 -62.74
CA SER A 148 25.94 -38.98 -64.11
C SER A 148 27.46 -39.08 -64.09
N ALA A 149 27.97 -39.96 -64.97
CA ALA A 149 29.35 -40.14 -65.36
C ALA A 149 29.95 -38.85 -65.98
N ASP A 150 31.28 -38.73 -65.97
CA ASP A 150 32.06 -38.71 -67.21
C ASP A 150 33.57 -38.85 -66.93
N GLU A 151 34.22 -39.35 -67.97
CA GLU A 151 35.56 -39.95 -68.16
C GLU A 151 36.79 -39.09 -67.80
#